data_AF-A0A1N7SKK3-F1
#
_entry.id   AF-A0A1N7SKK3-F1
#
_cell.length_a   1.000
_cell.length_b   1.000
_cell.length_c   1.000
_cell.angle_alpha   90.00
_cell.angle_beta   90.00
_cell.angle_gamma   90.00
#
_symmetry.space_group_name_H-M   'P 1'
#
loop_
_entity.id
_entity.type
_entity.pdbx_description
1 polymer ?
#
loop_
_entity_poly.entity_id
_entity_poly.type
_entity_poly.pdbx_seq_one_letter_code
_entity_poly.pdbx_strand_id
1 'polypeptide(L)'
;MGWAEIRHPFHPLKGQRFPVLKTRRVSGTDTLLLCDAERGSFSIAREWTNWGTPSVPDDTIGPVCYFDRHMLLELTALIEQLGTSPSKRSGAKGA
;
A
#
# COMPACT_ATOMS: atom_id res chain seq x y z
N MET A 1 -3.19 24.36 10.31
CA MET A 1 -3.19 23.04 9.65
C MET A 1 -4.36 22.27 10.22
N GLY A 2 -5.35 21.94 9.40
CA GLY A 2 -6.60 21.33 9.84
C GLY A 2 -6.50 19.81 9.99
N TRP A 3 -7.57 19.11 9.64
CA TRP A 3 -7.60 17.64 9.54
C TRP A 3 -7.59 17.21 8.08
N ALA A 4 -7.14 15.98 7.86
CA ALA A 4 -7.30 15.27 6.59
C ALA A 4 -8.12 14.00 6.83
N GLU A 5 -9.07 13.76 5.93
CA GLU A 5 -9.85 12.53 5.88
C GLU A 5 -9.26 11.61 4.82
N ILE A 6 -9.03 10.35 5.17
CA ILE A 6 -8.51 9.37 4.22
C ILE A 6 -9.66 8.86 3.35
N ARG A 7 -9.55 9.03 2.03
CA ARG A 7 -10.60 8.67 1.06
C ARG A 7 -10.26 7.50 0.16
N HIS A 8 -8.98 7.14 0.07
CA HIS A 8 -8.53 6.09 -0.84
C HIS A 8 -9.22 4.74 -0.53
N PRO A 9 -9.79 4.04 -1.53
CA PRO A 9 -10.62 2.87 -1.32
C PRO A 9 -9.90 1.69 -0.65
N PHE A 10 -8.59 1.59 -0.84
CA PHE A 10 -7.76 0.48 -0.35
C PHE A 10 -6.98 0.79 0.93
N HIS A 11 -7.19 1.95 1.56
CA HIS A 11 -6.51 2.27 2.81
C HIS A 11 -7.30 1.74 4.03
N PRO A 12 -6.66 1.04 4.99
CA PRO A 12 -7.37 0.45 6.16
C PRO A 12 -8.13 1.47 7.01
N LEU A 13 -7.63 2.70 7.06
CA LEU A 13 -8.22 3.82 7.81
C LEU A 13 -9.13 4.72 6.95
N LYS A 14 -9.67 4.22 5.83
CA LYS A 14 -10.60 4.97 4.98
C LYS A 14 -11.79 5.49 5.80
N GLY A 15 -12.17 6.74 5.57
CA GLY A 15 -13.25 7.45 6.26
C GLY A 15 -12.83 8.08 7.59
N GLN A 16 -11.64 7.76 8.11
CA GLN A 16 -11.13 8.35 9.35
C GLN A 16 -10.42 9.68 9.09
N ARG A 17 -10.39 10.52 10.14
CA ARG A 17 -9.85 11.89 10.10
C ARG A 17 -8.73 12.04 11.10
N PHE A 18 -7.64 12.64 10.66
CA PHE A 18 -6.46 12.85 11.47
C PHE A 18 -6.00 14.31 11.38
N PRO A 19 -5.54 14.91 12.50
CA PRO A 19 -4.87 16.19 12.47
C PRO A 19 -3.65 16.18 11.55
N VAL A 20 -3.52 17.20 10.71
CA VAL A 20 -2.36 17.39 9.84
C VAL A 20 -1.28 18.12 10.62
N LEU A 21 -0.15 17.47 10.81
CA LEU A 21 1.02 18.06 11.45
C LEU A 21 1.86 18.86 10.44
N LYS A 22 2.08 18.31 9.25
CA LYS A 22 2.96 18.91 8.25
C LYS A 22 2.62 18.46 6.83
N THR A 23 2.92 19.32 5.86
CA THR A 23 2.94 19.00 4.43
C THR A 23 4.38 18.92 3.93
N ARG A 24 4.71 17.93 3.12
CA ARG A 24 6.04 17.78 2.50
C ARG A 24 5.93 17.18 1.11
N ARG A 25 7.00 17.30 0.32
CA ARG A 25 7.16 16.64 -0.97
C ARG A 25 8.24 15.57 -0.83
N VAL A 26 7.94 14.31 -1.12
CA VAL A 26 8.89 13.19 -1.08
C VAL A 26 8.93 12.53 -2.45
N SER A 27 10.10 12.54 -3.10
CA SER A 27 10.30 11.96 -4.44
C SER A 27 9.23 12.42 -5.46
N GLY A 28 8.87 13.72 -5.44
CA GLY A 28 7.85 14.30 -6.32
C GLY A 28 6.39 14.13 -5.85
N THR A 29 6.13 13.31 -4.84
CA THR A 29 4.79 13.05 -4.29
C THR A 29 4.48 13.99 -3.12
N ASP A 30 3.33 14.67 -3.16
CA ASP A 30 2.85 15.45 -2.01
C ASP A 30 2.42 14.50 -0.90
N THR A 31 2.91 14.72 0.31
CA THR A 31 2.68 13.85 1.47
C THR A 31 2.25 14.68 2.67
N LEU A 32 1.25 14.19 3.39
CA LEU A 32 0.79 14.73 4.66
C LEU A 32 1.35 13.88 5.81
N LEU A 33 1.92 14.53 6.81
CA LEU A 33 2.22 13.90 8.10
C LEU A 33 0.99 14.10 9.00
N LEU A 34 0.37 13.00 9.39
CA LEU A 34 -0.84 12.92 10.19
C LEU A 34 -0.51 12.47 11.62
N CYS A 35 -1.32 12.88 12.59
CA CYS A 35 -1.23 12.43 13.98
C CYS A 35 -2.37 11.46 14.30
N ASP A 36 -2.04 10.32 14.89
CA ASP A 36 -2.97 9.36 15.49
C ASP A 36 -2.63 9.21 16.99
N ALA A 37 -3.65 9.27 17.84
CA ALA A 37 -3.49 9.13 19.28
C ALA A 37 -3.01 7.73 19.69
N GLU A 38 -3.40 6.69 18.96
CA GLU A 38 -3.01 5.30 19.26
C GLU A 38 -1.69 4.90 18.62
N ARG A 39 -1.42 5.40 17.40
CA ARG A 39 -0.30 4.93 16.55
C ARG A 39 0.86 5.92 16.47
N GLY A 40 0.69 7.13 17.00
CA GLY A 40 1.63 8.23 16.81
C GLY A 40 1.49 8.88 15.42
N SER A 41 2.58 9.44 14.89
CA SER A 41 2.52 10.12 13.59
C SER A 41 2.80 9.18 12.43
N PHE A 42 2.07 9.32 11.32
CA PHE A 42 2.30 8.57 10.10
C PHE A 42 2.16 9.45 8.86
N SER A 43 2.73 9.02 7.74
CA SER A 43 2.67 9.76 6.48
C SER A 43 1.70 9.13 5.50
N ILE A 44 0.95 9.95 4.77
CA ILE A 44 0.08 9.50 3.69
C ILE A 44 0.19 10.43 2.49
N ALA A 45 0.05 9.89 1.28
CA ALA A 45 0.02 10.69 0.07
C ALA A 45 -1.19 11.64 0.09
N ARG A 46 -0.99 12.89 -0.34
CA ARG A 46 -2.03 13.93 -0.29
C ARG A 46 -3.25 13.54 -1.09
N GLU A 47 -3.03 12.93 -2.25
CA GLU A 47 -4.06 12.44 -3.17
C GLU A 47 -4.92 11.32 -2.60
N TRP A 48 -4.49 10.66 -1.52
CA TRP A 48 -5.30 9.66 -0.80
C TRP A 48 -6.27 10.28 0.21
N THR A 49 -6.25 11.60 0.36
CA THR A 49 -7.05 12.34 1.33
C THR A 49 -8.00 13.33 0.65
N ASN A 50 -8.91 13.93 1.42
CA ASN A 50 -9.74 15.04 0.96
C ASN A 50 -8.95 16.32 0.57
N TRP A 51 -7.63 16.37 0.80
CA TRP A 51 -6.76 17.45 0.33
C TRP A 51 -6.18 17.20 -1.07
N GLY A 52 -6.33 15.97 -1.58
CA GLY A 52 -6.03 15.62 -2.96
C GLY A 52 -6.89 16.42 -3.93
N THR A 53 -6.37 16.68 -5.13
CA THR A 53 -7.23 17.11 -6.23
C THR A 53 -8.30 16.04 -6.40
N PRO A 54 -9.60 16.38 -6.44
CA PRO A 54 -10.62 15.40 -6.79
C PRO A 54 -10.22 14.84 -8.15
N SER A 55 -9.77 13.58 -8.17
CA SER A 55 -9.60 12.87 -9.41
C SER A 55 -10.97 12.85 -10.07
N VAL A 56 -11.03 13.23 -11.35
CA VAL A 56 -12.21 13.01 -12.19
C VAL A 56 -12.73 11.60 -11.88
N PRO A 57 -14.04 11.39 -11.63
CA PRO A 57 -14.55 10.07 -11.32
C PRO A 57 -14.00 9.07 -12.33
N ASP A 58 -13.36 8.05 -11.79
CA ASP A 58 -12.60 7.02 -12.50
C ASP A 58 -13.48 6.15 -13.42
N ASP A 59 -14.75 6.51 -13.60
CA ASP A 59 -15.73 5.85 -14.45
C ASP A 59 -15.31 5.82 -15.93
N THR A 60 -14.27 6.57 -16.32
CA THR A 60 -13.66 6.54 -17.66
C THR A 60 -12.45 5.62 -17.79
N ILE A 61 -11.89 5.11 -16.69
CA ILE A 61 -10.81 4.13 -16.73
C ILE A 61 -11.46 2.76 -16.51
N GLY A 62 -11.84 2.10 -17.61
CA GLY A 62 -12.25 0.70 -17.57
C GLY A 62 -11.23 -0.12 -16.77
N PRO A 63 -11.65 -1.19 -16.07
CA PRO A 63 -10.86 -1.83 -15.02
C PRO A 63 -9.47 -2.13 -15.57
N VAL A 64 -8.48 -1.34 -15.14
CA VAL A 64 -7.09 -1.63 -15.45
C VAL A 64 -6.82 -2.91 -14.70
N CYS A 65 -6.87 -4.04 -15.41
CA CYS A 65 -6.35 -5.29 -14.87
C CYS A 65 -4.84 -5.07 -14.69
N TYR A 66 -4.46 -4.51 -13.54
CA TYR A 66 -3.06 -4.27 -13.17
C TYR A 66 -2.27 -5.57 -13.07
N PHE A 67 -2.98 -6.70 -12.94
CA PHE A 67 -2.42 -8.02 -12.86
C PHE A 67 -3.01 -8.92 -13.93
N ASP A 68 -2.13 -9.58 -14.65
CA ASP A 68 -2.49 -10.67 -15.54
C ASP A 68 -2.91 -11.89 -14.71
N ARG A 69 -4.06 -12.48 -15.06
CA ARG A 69 -4.63 -13.62 -14.34
C ARG A 69 -3.70 -14.84 -14.37
N HIS A 70 -3.03 -15.11 -15.49
CA HIS A 70 -2.13 -16.24 -15.61
C HIS A 70 -0.89 -16.04 -14.75
N MET A 71 -0.33 -14.82 -14.71
CA MET A 71 0.80 -14.48 -13.84
C MET A 71 0.47 -14.69 -12.35
N LEU A 72 -0.76 -14.36 -11.93
CA LEU A 72 -1.19 -14.61 -10.54
C LEU A 72 -1.29 -16.11 -10.22
N LEU A 73 -1.77 -16.92 -11.16
CA LEU A 73 -1.81 -18.37 -10.99
C LEU A 73 -0.39 -18.99 -10.96
N GLU A 74 0.52 -18.53 -11.82
CA GLU A 74 1.92 -18.95 -11.79
C GLU A 74 2.59 -18.61 -10.45
N LEU A 75 2.32 -17.41 -9.91
CA LEU A 75 2.84 -17.01 -8.60
C LEU A 75 2.36 -17.95 -7.49
N THR A 76 1.08 -18.34 -7.50
CA THR A 76 0.55 -19.29 -6.50
C THR A 76 1.24 -20.64 -6.57
N ALA A 77 1.43 -21.19 -7.77
CA ALA A 77 2.11 -22.46 -7.96
C ALA A 77 3.57 -22.41 -7.49
N LEU A 78 4.26 -21.27 -7.69
CA LEU A 78 5.65 -21.09 -7.27
C LEU A 78 5.78 -21.03 -5.74
N ILE A 79 4.85 -20.36 -5.06
CA ILE A 79 4.81 -20.33 -3.58
C ILE A 79 4.61 -21.73 -3.02
N GLU A 80 3.73 -22.54 -3.62
CA GLU A 80 3.50 -23.93 -3.20
C GLU A 80 4.75 -24.81 -3.42
N GLN A 81 5.47 -24.63 -4.53
CA GLN A 81 6.73 -25.33 -4.78
C GLN A 81 7.81 -24.96 -3.76
N LEU A 82 7.89 -23.68 -3.37
CA LEU A 82 8.83 -23.24 -2.34
C LEU A 82 8.45 -23.76 -0.95
N GLY A 83 7.17 -23.83 -0.63
CA GLY A 83 6.68 -24.38 0.64
C GLY A 83 6.85 -25.91 0.76
N THR A 84 6.85 -26.61 -0.37
CA THR A 84 7.01 -28.08 -0.43
C THR A 84 8.45 -28.52 -0.66
N SER A 85 9.36 -27.62 -1.03
CA SER A 85 10.77 -27.93 -1.23
C SER A 85 11.43 -28.28 0.10
N PRO A 86 11.91 -29.53 0.29
CA PRO A 86 12.71 -29.84 1.46
C PRO A 86 14.02 -29.05 1.34
N SER A 87 14.25 -28.17 2.32
CA SER A 87 15.54 -27.50 2.51
C SER A 87 16.63 -28.56 2.44
N LYS A 88 17.38 -28.60 1.35
CA LYS A 88 18.57 -29.44 1.22
C LYS A 88 19.59 -28.92 2.22
N ARG A 89 19.48 -29.36 3.48
CA ARG A 89 20.60 -29.33 4.41
C ARG A 89 21.63 -30.30 3.81
N SER A 90 22.66 -29.74 3.20
CA SER A 90 23.87 -30.49 2.88
C SER A 90 24.44 -30.99 4.21
N GLY A 91 24.15 -32.24 4.56
CA GLY A 91 24.82 -32.93 5.64
C GLY A 91 26.28 -33.13 5.26
N ALA A 92 27.17 -32.36 5.88
CA ALA A 92 28.59 -32.64 5.86
C ALA A 92 28.80 -33.99 6.57
N LYS A 93 29.12 -35.03 5.79
CA LYS A 93 29.53 -36.33 6.31
C LYS A 93 31.04 -36.28 6.49
N GLY A 94 31.48 -36.46 7.73
CA GLY A 94 32.87 -36.38 8.13
C GLY A 94 33.78 -37.42 7.48
N ALA A 95 35.06 -37.08 7.50
CA ALA A 95 36.21 -37.97 7.56
C ALA A 95 37.29 -37.23 8.37
#